data_AF-A0A2A5W0X3-F1
#
_entry.id   AF-A0A2A5W0X3-F1
#
_cell.length_a   1.000
_cell.length_b   1.000
_cell.length_c   1.000
_cell.angle_alpha   90.00
_cell.angle_beta   90.00
_cell.angle_gamma   90.00
#
_symmetry.space_group_name_H-M   'P 1'
#
loop_
_entity.id
_entity.type
_entity.pdbx_description
1 polymer ?
#
loop_
_entity_poly.entity_id
_entity_poly.type
_entity_poly.pdbx_seq_one_letter_code
_entity_poly.pdbx_strand_id
1 'polypeptide(L)'
;MYPENWRPPIGTGKDAAHPGTKNWRFRVPANRTISFNDGRLGPCKFDCLKDFGDFLVWRKDGVPAYELAVVVDDAAMRITEVVRGEDLLISTARQLLVYEALQLAPPAFYHTPLMIDSEGRRLAKRNLSLCLRELRETGHVPSQLRKSEDWEYGLN
;
A
#
# COMPACT_ATOMS: atom_id res chain seq x y z
N MET A 1 -1.24 8.63 -13.79
CA MET A 1 -2.11 7.46 -14.01
C MET A 1 -1.75 6.82 -15.36
N TYR A 2 -1.87 5.49 -15.52
CA TYR A 2 -1.63 4.87 -16.83
C TYR A 2 -2.76 5.26 -17.81
N PRO A 3 -2.46 5.77 -19.02
CA PRO A 3 -3.49 6.26 -19.92
C PRO A 3 -4.40 5.15 -20.44
N GLU A 4 -5.72 5.36 -20.39
CA GLU A 4 -6.69 4.36 -20.85
C GLU A 4 -6.57 4.06 -22.36
N ASN A 5 -6.20 5.05 -23.15
CA ASN A 5 -5.95 4.89 -24.59
C ASN A 5 -4.69 4.04 -24.89
N TRP A 6 -3.87 3.73 -23.88
CA TRP A 6 -2.75 2.80 -24.02
C TRP A 6 -3.11 1.37 -23.61
N ARG A 7 -4.34 1.14 -23.12
CA ARG A 7 -4.82 -0.22 -22.81
C ARG A 7 -4.82 -1.06 -24.07
N PRO A 8 -4.23 -2.26 -24.05
CA PRO A 8 -4.36 -3.18 -25.16
C PRO A 8 -5.82 -3.67 -25.27
N PRO A 9 -6.20 -4.24 -26.43
CA PRO A 9 -7.51 -4.88 -26.59
C PRO A 9 -7.78 -5.92 -25.49
N ILE A 10 -9.05 -6.06 -25.11
CA ILE A 10 -9.46 -7.09 -24.14
C ILE A 10 -9.04 -8.47 -24.67
N GLY A 11 -8.53 -9.33 -23.78
CA GLY A 11 -7.99 -10.64 -24.14
C GLY A 11 -6.51 -10.65 -24.54
N THR A 12 -5.87 -9.48 -24.69
CA THR A 12 -4.41 -9.42 -24.90
C THR A 12 -3.69 -10.04 -23.72
N GLY A 13 -2.82 -11.03 -23.98
CA GLY A 13 -2.04 -11.70 -22.95
C GLY A 13 -2.82 -12.75 -22.14
N LYS A 14 -4.03 -13.15 -22.58
CA LYS A 14 -4.83 -14.18 -21.89
C LYS A 14 -4.10 -15.52 -21.70
N ASP A 15 -3.23 -15.88 -22.63
CA ASP A 15 -2.45 -17.13 -22.62
C ASP A 15 -1.01 -16.89 -22.12
N ALA A 16 -0.69 -15.68 -21.65
CA ALA A 16 0.65 -15.35 -21.21
C ALA A 16 0.92 -15.98 -19.82
N ALA A 17 1.87 -16.90 -19.77
CA ALA A 17 2.33 -17.48 -18.50
C ALA A 17 3.34 -16.59 -17.74
N HIS A 18 4.04 -15.69 -18.45
CA HIS A 18 5.08 -14.83 -17.90
C HIS A 18 5.07 -13.43 -18.53
N PRO A 19 5.52 -12.39 -17.80
CA PRO A 19 5.60 -11.01 -18.30
C PRO A 19 6.55 -10.82 -19.51
N GLY A 20 7.57 -11.68 -19.63
CA GLY A 20 8.65 -11.48 -20.59
C GLY A 20 9.28 -10.09 -20.40
N THR A 21 9.36 -9.30 -21.46
CA THR A 21 9.90 -7.93 -21.43
C THR A 21 8.87 -6.84 -21.08
N LYS A 22 7.64 -7.23 -20.72
CA LYS A 22 6.51 -6.30 -20.49
C LYS A 22 6.13 -6.27 -19.02
N ASN A 23 5.57 -5.15 -18.59
CA ASN A 23 4.91 -5.11 -17.29
C ASN A 23 3.46 -5.59 -17.42
N TRP A 24 2.95 -6.30 -16.42
CA TRP A 24 1.51 -6.56 -16.29
C TRP A 24 0.87 -5.56 -15.36
N ARG A 25 -0.30 -5.09 -15.77
CA ARG A 25 -1.13 -4.15 -15.00
C ARG A 25 -2.50 -4.75 -14.75
N PHE A 26 -3.05 -4.45 -13.59
CA PHE A 26 -4.46 -4.67 -13.32
C PHE A 26 -5.26 -3.67 -14.16
N ARG A 27 -6.17 -4.16 -15.00
CA ARG A 27 -7.10 -3.31 -15.75
C ARG A 27 -8.25 -2.91 -14.84
N VAL A 28 -8.21 -1.68 -14.34
CA VAL A 28 -9.21 -1.22 -13.38
C VAL A 28 -10.56 -0.98 -14.08
N PRO A 29 -11.70 -1.45 -13.52
CA PRO A 29 -13.02 -1.26 -14.11
C PRO A 29 -13.40 0.22 -14.20
N ALA A 30 -14.03 0.60 -15.30
CA ALA A 30 -14.59 1.94 -15.49
C ALA A 30 -15.82 2.15 -14.61
N ASN A 31 -16.07 3.40 -14.20
CA ASN A 31 -17.24 3.82 -13.43
C ASN A 31 -17.48 3.00 -12.14
N ARG A 32 -16.41 2.54 -11.50
CA ARG A 32 -16.48 1.79 -10.25
C ARG A 32 -15.86 2.60 -9.11
N THR A 33 -16.53 2.58 -7.97
CA THR A 33 -16.00 3.10 -6.71
C THR A 33 -15.71 1.91 -5.80
N ILE A 34 -14.50 1.84 -5.25
CA ILE A 34 -14.16 0.90 -4.18
C ILE A 34 -14.43 1.57 -2.85
N SER A 35 -15.12 0.86 -1.96
CA SER A 35 -15.43 1.33 -0.62
C SER A 35 -15.02 0.28 0.41
N PHE A 36 -14.48 0.72 1.54
CA PHE A 36 -14.16 -0.12 2.68
C PHE A 36 -14.27 0.69 3.98
N ASN A 37 -14.39 0.00 5.11
CA ASN A 37 -14.37 0.64 6.42
C ASN A 37 -13.00 0.42 7.05
N ASP A 38 -12.26 1.50 7.29
CA ASP A 38 -11.00 1.47 8.03
C ASP A 38 -11.26 1.57 9.53
N GLY A 39 -10.49 0.83 10.33
CA GLY A 39 -10.65 0.81 11.79
C GLY A 39 -10.43 2.15 12.48
N ARG A 40 -9.64 3.07 11.89
CA ARG A 40 -9.43 4.44 12.42
C ARG A 40 -10.15 5.49 11.59
N LEU A 41 -9.96 5.46 10.27
CA LEU A 41 -10.46 6.50 9.37
C LEU A 41 -11.95 6.36 9.08
N GLY A 42 -12.55 5.21 9.40
CA GLY A 42 -13.94 4.91 9.10
C GLY A 42 -14.18 4.67 7.61
N PRO A 43 -15.37 5.03 7.07
CA PRO A 43 -15.71 4.77 5.68
C PRO A 43 -14.79 5.49 4.69
N CYS A 44 -14.09 4.72 3.87
CA CYS A 44 -13.20 5.19 2.81
C CYS A 44 -13.80 4.86 1.43
N LYS A 45 -13.68 5.77 0.46
CA LYS A 45 -14.17 5.59 -0.92
C LYS A 45 -13.18 6.13 -1.94
N PHE A 46 -12.95 5.36 -3.00
CA PHE A 46 -12.04 5.71 -4.10
C PHE A 46 -12.61 5.33 -5.46
N ASP A 47 -12.63 6.28 -6.37
CA ASP A 47 -13.04 6.12 -7.77
C ASP A 47 -11.89 5.58 -8.62
N CYS A 48 -12.12 4.42 -9.21
CA CYS A 48 -11.16 3.57 -9.92
C CYS A 48 -10.38 4.21 -11.08
N LEU A 49 -10.91 5.26 -11.71
CA LEU A 49 -10.29 5.96 -12.84
C LEU A 49 -10.05 7.45 -12.56
N LYS A 50 -10.36 7.90 -11.35
CA LYS A 50 -10.21 9.30 -10.91
C LYS A 50 -9.15 9.40 -9.82
N ASP A 51 -9.23 8.54 -8.81
CA ASP A 51 -8.31 8.53 -7.68
C ASP A 51 -7.10 7.60 -7.94
N PHE A 52 -7.29 6.56 -8.74
CA PHE A 52 -6.22 5.71 -9.26
C PHE A 52 -6.56 5.22 -10.67
N GLY A 53 -5.71 4.36 -11.25
CA GLY A 53 -5.95 3.72 -12.54
C GLY A 53 -5.07 2.48 -12.65
N ASP A 54 -4.85 1.98 -13.88
CA ASP A 54 -4.17 0.70 -14.10
C ASP A 54 -2.80 0.63 -13.42
N PHE A 55 -2.72 -0.19 -12.38
CA PHE A 55 -1.55 -0.34 -11.51
C PHE A 55 -0.78 -1.62 -11.82
N LEU A 56 0.52 -1.63 -11.52
CA LEU A 56 1.36 -2.79 -11.76
C LEU A 56 0.96 -3.95 -10.85
N VAL A 57 0.90 -5.14 -11.43
CA VAL A 57 0.77 -6.41 -10.68
C VAL A 57 1.97 -7.32 -10.91
N TRP A 58 2.66 -7.17 -12.04
CA TRP A 58 3.91 -7.87 -12.32
C TRP A 58 4.88 -6.99 -13.11
N ARG A 59 6.15 -7.02 -12.75
CA ARG A 59 7.18 -6.19 -13.40
C ARG A 59 7.90 -6.96 -14.49
N LYS A 60 8.42 -6.24 -15.50
CA LYS A 60 9.18 -6.79 -16.62
C LYS A 60 10.48 -7.51 -16.23
N ASP A 61 10.96 -7.29 -15.01
CA ASP A 61 12.14 -7.97 -14.46
C ASP A 61 11.78 -9.25 -13.67
N GLY A 62 10.55 -9.75 -13.84
CA GLY A 62 10.15 -11.07 -13.38
C GLY A 62 9.64 -11.14 -11.94
N VAL A 63 9.56 -10.01 -11.24
CA VAL A 63 9.05 -9.97 -9.85
C VAL A 63 7.60 -9.45 -9.77
N PRO A 64 6.77 -9.98 -8.86
CA PRO A 64 5.44 -9.43 -8.61
C PRO A 64 5.56 -7.99 -8.08
N ALA A 65 4.60 -7.16 -8.46
CA ALA A 65 4.50 -5.81 -7.90
C ALA A 65 3.85 -5.86 -6.51
N TYR A 66 4.08 -4.81 -5.72
CA TYR A 66 3.62 -4.69 -4.33
C TYR A 66 2.15 -5.10 -4.13
N GLU A 67 1.24 -4.60 -4.97
CA GLU A 67 -0.20 -4.83 -4.80
C GLU A 67 -0.58 -6.32 -4.95
N LEU A 68 0.09 -7.07 -5.83
CA LEU A 68 -0.17 -8.50 -5.99
C LEU A 68 0.54 -9.31 -4.91
N ALA A 69 1.81 -9.00 -4.63
CA ALA A 69 2.61 -9.72 -3.65
C ALA A 69 1.96 -9.70 -2.26
N VAL A 70 1.56 -8.51 -1.79
CA VAL A 70 0.91 -8.36 -0.48
C VAL A 70 -0.38 -9.16 -0.40
N VAL A 71 -1.26 -9.09 -1.41
CA VAL A 71 -2.55 -9.79 -1.37
C VAL A 71 -2.37 -11.31 -1.31
N VAL A 72 -1.44 -11.84 -2.11
CA VAL A 72 -1.18 -13.28 -2.13
C VAL A 72 -0.55 -13.74 -0.82
N ASP A 73 0.42 -12.98 -0.30
CA ASP A 73 1.11 -13.31 0.96
C ASP A 73 0.16 -13.20 2.17
N ASP A 74 -0.62 -12.13 2.27
CA ASP A 74 -1.60 -11.93 3.34
C ASP A 74 -2.61 -13.08 3.37
N ALA A 75 -3.15 -13.48 2.21
CA ALA A 75 -4.09 -14.59 2.10
C ALA A 75 -3.43 -15.93 2.47
N ALA A 76 -2.21 -16.19 1.97
CA ALA A 76 -1.47 -17.42 2.27
C ALA A 76 -1.11 -17.53 3.77
N MET A 77 -0.78 -16.41 4.40
CA MET A 77 -0.46 -16.31 5.82
C MET A 77 -1.70 -16.17 6.72
N ARG A 78 -2.90 -16.07 6.12
CA ARG A 78 -4.19 -15.89 6.81
C ARG A 78 -4.20 -14.66 7.72
N ILE A 79 -3.64 -13.56 7.23
CA ILE A 79 -3.68 -12.27 7.92
C ILE A 79 -5.15 -11.86 8.07
N THR A 80 -5.54 -11.52 9.30
CA THR A 80 -6.91 -11.10 9.62
C THR A 80 -7.03 -9.58 9.73
N GLU A 81 -5.93 -8.89 10.05
CA GLU A 81 -5.89 -7.44 10.21
C GLU A 81 -4.54 -6.89 9.71
N VAL A 82 -4.61 -5.83 8.90
CA VAL A 82 -3.45 -5.12 8.37
C VAL A 82 -3.40 -3.73 9.00
N VAL A 83 -2.35 -3.49 9.79
CA VAL A 83 -2.05 -2.19 10.41
C VAL A 83 -0.86 -1.55 9.68
N ARG A 84 -1.05 -0.38 9.07
CA ARG A 84 -0.02 0.30 8.27
C ARG A 84 -0.22 1.82 8.19
N GLY A 85 0.75 2.55 7.65
CA GLY A 85 0.64 4.01 7.50
C GLY A 85 -0.46 4.44 6.52
N GLU A 86 -1.12 5.56 6.81
CA GLU A 86 -2.19 6.16 5.99
C GLU A 86 -1.76 6.55 4.56
N ASP A 87 -0.46 6.64 4.29
CA ASP A 87 0.06 6.84 2.94
C ASP A 87 -0.22 5.66 2.01
N LEU A 88 -0.59 4.50 2.55
CA LEU A 88 -0.96 3.29 1.81
C LEU A 88 -2.48 3.11 1.61
N LEU A 89 -3.29 4.13 1.93
CA LEU A 89 -4.75 4.02 1.85
C LEU A 89 -5.25 3.74 0.42
N ILE A 90 -4.64 4.38 -0.59
CA ILE A 90 -4.97 4.11 -2.00
C ILE A 90 -4.54 2.68 -2.40
N SER A 91 -3.44 2.17 -1.83
CA SER A 91 -3.02 0.79 -2.05
C SER A 91 -4.07 -0.20 -1.53
N THR A 92 -4.75 0.10 -0.43
CA THR A 92 -5.91 -0.70 0.04
C THR A 92 -6.98 -0.81 -1.03
N ALA A 93 -7.38 0.31 -1.65
CA ALA A 93 -8.40 0.29 -2.71
C ALA A 93 -7.98 -0.57 -3.91
N ARG A 94 -6.69 -0.53 -4.28
CA ARG A 94 -6.13 -1.38 -5.36
C ARG A 94 -6.08 -2.85 -4.96
N GLN A 95 -5.64 -3.15 -3.75
CA GLN A 95 -5.53 -4.50 -3.22
C GLN A 95 -6.89 -5.17 -3.11
N LEU A 96 -7.94 -4.44 -2.71
CA LEU A 96 -9.31 -4.95 -2.69
C LEU A 96 -9.80 -5.43 -4.06
N LEU A 97 -9.43 -4.74 -5.16
CA LEU A 97 -9.72 -5.22 -6.51
C LEU A 97 -8.98 -6.52 -6.84
N VAL A 98 -7.76 -6.70 -6.33
CA VAL A 98 -6.99 -7.93 -6.51
C VAL A 98 -7.57 -9.07 -5.67
N TYR A 99 -7.94 -8.83 -4.42
CA TYR A 99 -8.66 -9.79 -3.56
C TYR A 99 -9.92 -10.30 -4.27
N GLU A 100 -10.75 -9.39 -4.80
CA GLU A 100 -11.96 -9.75 -5.56
C GLU A 100 -11.64 -10.60 -6.81
N ALA A 101 -10.67 -10.18 -7.62
CA ALA A 101 -10.29 -10.89 -8.84
C ALA A 101 -9.77 -12.31 -8.56
N LEU A 102 -9.10 -12.51 -7.43
CA LEU A 102 -8.60 -13.80 -6.97
C LEU A 102 -9.62 -14.59 -6.12
N GLN A 103 -10.80 -14.03 -5.87
CA GLN A 103 -11.84 -14.61 -5.01
C GLN A 103 -11.34 -14.93 -3.59
N LEU A 104 -10.51 -14.03 -3.05
CA LEU A 104 -9.93 -14.13 -1.71
C LEU A 104 -10.65 -13.18 -0.75
N ALA A 105 -10.74 -13.56 0.52
CA ALA A 105 -11.29 -12.71 1.57
C ALA A 105 -10.23 -11.68 2.02
N PRO A 106 -10.52 -10.37 1.97
CA PRO A 106 -9.59 -9.36 2.47
C PRO A 106 -9.57 -9.31 4.01
N PRO A 107 -8.45 -8.91 4.63
CA PRO A 107 -8.38 -8.63 6.06
C PRO A 107 -9.13 -7.35 6.43
N ALA A 108 -9.29 -7.11 7.73
CA ALA A 108 -9.60 -5.78 8.24
C ALA A 108 -8.39 -4.85 8.03
N PHE A 109 -8.64 -3.54 7.89
CA PHE A 109 -7.58 -2.55 7.70
C PHE A 109 -7.66 -1.48 8.79
N TYR A 110 -6.49 -1.06 9.29
CA TYR A 110 -6.34 0.07 10.21
C TYR A 110 -5.14 0.91 9.74
N HIS A 111 -5.39 2.17 9.37
CA HIS A 111 -4.32 3.04 8.89
C HIS A 111 -3.85 4.02 9.96
N THR A 112 -2.60 3.91 10.42
CA THR A 112 -2.00 4.80 11.42
C THR A 112 -1.63 6.16 10.81
N PRO A 113 -1.65 7.26 11.60
CA PRO A 113 -1.09 8.54 11.18
C PRO A 113 0.38 8.41 10.78
N LEU A 114 0.85 9.37 9.97
CA LEU A 114 2.26 9.49 9.66
C LEU A 114 2.96 10.30 10.76
N MET A 115 4.18 9.89 11.10
CA MET A 115 5.02 10.67 12.00
C MET A 115 5.39 12.00 11.35
N ILE A 116 5.24 13.10 12.09
CA ILE A 116 5.63 14.46 11.69
C ILE A 116 6.74 14.97 12.62
N ASP A 117 7.53 15.93 12.15
CA ASP A 117 8.46 16.67 12.98
C ASP A 117 7.75 17.79 13.77
N SER A 118 8.51 18.50 14.61
CA SER A 118 8.02 19.64 15.40
C SER A 118 7.51 20.82 14.55
N GLU A 119 7.82 20.84 13.25
CA GLU A 119 7.31 21.81 12.28
C GLU A 119 6.12 21.27 11.47
N GLY A 120 5.61 20.09 11.81
CA GLY A 120 4.48 19.43 11.16
C GLY A 120 4.82 18.79 9.81
N ARG A 121 6.11 18.69 9.44
CA ARG A 121 6.53 18.07 8.18
C ARG A 121 6.65 16.58 8.37
N ARG A 122 6.19 15.81 7.38
CA ARG A 122 6.33 14.35 7.38
C ARG A 122 7.80 13.94 7.55
N LEU A 123 8.07 13.12 8.56
CA LEU A 123 9.38 12.52 8.73
C LEU A 123 9.63 11.54 7.57
N ALA A 124 10.54 11.93 6.67
CA ALA A 124 11.00 11.09 5.58
C ALA A 124 12.38 10.53 5.92
N LYS A 125 12.63 9.25 5.57
CA LYS A 125 13.94 8.57 5.74
C LYS A 125 15.15 9.34 5.20
N ARG A 126 14.94 10.34 4.34
CA ARG A 126 16.01 11.20 3.79
C ARG A 126 16.56 12.21 4.81
N ASN A 127 15.75 12.62 5.79
CA ASN A 127 16.19 13.48 6.87
C ASN A 127 16.75 12.57 7.96
N LEU A 128 18.02 12.17 7.82
CA LEU A 128 18.75 11.17 8.61
C LEU A 128 18.43 11.13 10.12
N SER A 129 17.98 12.24 10.71
CA SER A 129 17.81 12.54 12.14
C SER A 129 17.09 11.53 13.04
N LEU A 130 16.46 10.45 12.55
CA LEU A 130 15.65 9.54 13.39
C LEU A 130 15.67 8.07 12.97
N CYS A 131 16.75 7.55 12.36
CA CYS A 131 16.79 6.10 12.12
C CYS A 131 17.02 5.32 13.43
N LEU A 132 16.35 4.18 13.61
CA LEU A 132 16.47 3.35 14.84
C LEU A 132 17.93 2.96 15.15
N ARG A 133 18.77 2.85 14.12
CA ARG A 133 20.20 2.58 14.27
C ARG A 133 20.91 3.74 14.97
N GLU A 134 20.72 4.97 14.51
CA GLU A 134 21.32 6.17 15.08
C GLU A 134 20.83 6.42 16.51
N LEU A 135 19.52 6.23 16.78
CA LEU A 135 18.98 6.32 18.14
C LEU A 135 19.66 5.33 19.09
N ARG A 136 19.88 4.10 18.63
CA ARG A 136 20.60 3.08 19.40
C ARG A 136 22.08 3.45 19.59
N GLU A 137 22.74 3.95 18.56
CA GLU A 137 24.15 4.36 18.60
C GLU A 137 24.37 5.59 19.50
N THR A 138 23.36 6.46 19.65
CA THR A 138 23.37 7.61 20.57
C THR A 138 22.90 7.27 21.99
N GLY A 139 22.68 5.98 22.30
CA GLY A 139 22.43 5.50 23.65
C GLY A 139 20.95 5.48 24.08
N HIS A 140 20.01 5.72 23.17
CA HIS A 140 18.58 5.55 23.48
C HIS A 140 18.26 4.06 23.70
N VAL A 141 17.55 3.75 24.79
CA VAL A 141 17.11 2.37 25.05
C VAL A 141 15.67 2.13 24.60
N PRO A 142 15.33 0.93 24.09
CA PRO A 142 13.98 0.64 23.58
C PRO A 142 12.84 0.86 24.58
N SER A 143 13.10 0.79 25.88
CA SER A 143 12.10 1.04 26.92
C SER A 143 11.75 2.51 27.07
N GLN A 144 12.66 3.43 26.75
CA GLN A 144 12.40 4.88 26.72
C GLN A 144 11.56 5.23 25.49
N LEU A 145 11.96 4.70 24.32
CA LEU A 145 11.27 4.96 23.05
C LEU A 145 9.82 4.45 23.03
N ARG A 146 9.53 3.32 23.70
CA ARG A 146 8.16 2.75 23.77
C ARG A 146 7.19 3.50 24.69
N LYS A 147 7.70 4.31 25.62
CA LYS A 147 6.89 5.09 26.59
C LYS A 147 6.66 6.52 26.14
N SER A 148 7.29 6.96 25.05
CA SER A 148 7.10 8.29 24.49
C SER A 148 5.64 8.39 24.02
N GLU A 149 4.85 9.19 24.74
CA GLU A 149 3.50 9.59 24.33
C GLU A 149 3.54 10.55 23.13
N ASP A 150 4.71 11.14 22.87
CA ASP A 150 5.00 12.09 21.79
C ASP A 150 5.28 11.44 20.42
N TRP A 151 4.85 10.20 20.18
CA TRP A 151 5.06 9.55 18.88
C TRP A 151 4.43 10.34 17.73
N GLU A 152 3.40 11.15 18.00
CA GLU A 152 2.80 12.03 16.99
C GLU A 152 3.74 13.19 16.56
N TYR A 153 4.66 13.65 17.42
CA TYR A 153 5.47 14.86 17.18
C TYR A 153 6.98 14.61 17.03
N GLY A 154 7.40 13.34 17.04
CA GLY A 154 8.81 12.95 17.00
C GLY A 154 9.44 12.95 18.39
N LEU A 155 10.51 12.17 18.54
CA LEU A 155 11.28 12.08 19.79
C LEU A 155 11.96 13.45 20.03
N ASN A 156 11.50 14.18 21.03
CA ASN A 156 12.18 15.38 21.56
C ASN A 156 13.46 15.00 22.33
#